data_AF-A0A3D2IA01-F1
#
_entry.id   AF-A0A3D2IA01-F1
#
_cell.length_a   1.000
_cell.length_b   1.000
_cell.length_c   1.000
_cell.angle_alpha   90.00
_cell.angle_beta   90.00
_cell.angle_gamma   90.00
#
_symmetry.space_group_name_H-M   'P 1'
#
loop_
_entity.id
_entity.type
_entity.pdbx_description
1 polymer ?
#
loop_
_entity_poly.entity_id
_entity_poly.type
_entity_poly.pdbx_seq_one_letter_code
_entity_poly.pdbx_strand_id
1 'polypeptide(L)' 'EEVDAKLQGIMVNIFHNINNAAKEYGMEGNLVAGANLAGFKKVSEAMIAQGVV' A
#
# COMPACT_ATOMS: atom_id res chain seq x y z
N GLU A 1 7.12 21.13 -12.98
CA GLU A 1 8.09 20.01 -13.05
C GLU A 1 8.27 19.31 -11.70
N GLU A 2 8.60 20.01 -10.61
CA GLU A 2 8.79 19.38 -9.29
C GLU A 2 7.55 18.60 -8.78
N VAL A 3 6.36 19.16 -8.94
CA VAL A 3 5.10 18.52 -8.52
C VAL A 3 4.83 17.24 -9.30
N ASP A 4 5.13 17.24 -10.60
CA ASP A 4 4.89 16.11 -11.49
C ASP A 4 5.87 14.97 -11.18
N ALA A 5 7.15 15.29 -10.96
CA ALA A 5 8.15 14.31 -10.53
C ALA A 5 7.78 13.68 -9.17
N LYS A 6 7.26 14.47 -8.22
CA LYS A 6 6.75 13.98 -6.95
C LYS A 6 5.55 13.05 -7.15
N LEU A 7 4.59 13.44 -8.00
CA LEU A 7 3.43 12.62 -8.31
C LEU A 7 3.83 11.28 -8.94
N GLN A 8 4.75 11.29 -9.91
CA GLN A 8 5.25 10.07 -10.53
C GLN A 8 5.91 9.13 -9.52
N GLY A 9 6.74 9.67 -8.61
CA GLY A 9 7.33 8.89 -7.53
C GLY A 9 6.29 8.28 -6.59
N ILE A 10 5.26 9.05 -6.23
CA ILE A 10 4.14 8.55 -5.41
C ILE A 10 3.43 7.39 -6.11
N MET A 11 3.13 7.51 -7.40
CA MET A 11 2.42 6.48 -8.15
C MET A 11 3.22 5.19 -8.30
N VAL A 12 4.54 5.27 -8.54
CA VAL A 12 5.42 4.10 -8.58
C VAL A 12 5.45 3.39 -7.23
N ASN A 13 5.52 4.15 -6.13
CA ASN A 13 5.50 3.58 -4.78
C ASN A 13 4.16 2.90 -4.46
N ILE A 14 3.03 3.49 -4.89
CA ILE A 14 1.71 2.87 -4.74
C ILE A 14 1.70 1.52 -5.45
N PHE A 15 2.15 1.45 -6.70
CA PHE A 15 2.19 0.20 -7.46
C PHE A 15 3.04 -0.88 -6.79
N HIS A 16 4.25 -0.54 -6.35
CA HIS A 16 5.11 -1.51 -5.67
C HIS A 16 4.48 -2.02 -4.38
N ASN A 17 3.86 -1.15 -3.59
CA ASN A 17 3.22 -1.54 -2.33
C ASN A 17 2.05 -2.49 -2.56
N ILE A 18 1.16 -2.20 -3.51
CA ILE A 18 0.01 -3.07 -3.78
C ILE A 18 0.44 -4.40 -4.39
N ASN A 19 1.44 -4.40 -5.28
CA ASN A 19 1.95 -5.62 -5.90
C ASN A 19 2.63 -6.53 -4.86
N ASN A 20 3.44 -5.95 -3.97
CA ASN A 20 4.10 -6.69 -2.91
C ASN A 20 3.08 -7.24 -1.90
N ALA A 21 2.08 -6.45 -1.51
CA ALA A 21 0.99 -6.92 -0.64
C ALA A 21 0.20 -8.06 -1.30
N ALA A 22 -0.15 -7.94 -2.58
CA ALA A 22 -0.83 -9.01 -3.30
C ALA A 22 0.00 -10.31 -3.27
N LYS A 23 1.32 -10.21 -3.49
CA LYS A 23 2.25 -11.34 -3.46
C LYS A 23 2.40 -11.97 -2.07
N GLU A 24 2.53 -11.15 -1.02
CA GLU A 24 2.67 -11.59 0.38
C GLU A 24 1.50 -12.49 0.81
N TYR A 25 0.30 -12.23 0.29
CA TYR A 25 -0.92 -12.98 0.60
C TYR A 25 -1.32 -13.99 -0.49
N GLY A 26 -0.41 -14.36 -1.40
CA GLY A 26 -0.66 -15.40 -2.42
C GLY A 26 -1.62 -15.00 -3.53
N MET A 27 -1.86 -13.71 -3.72
CA MET A 27 -2.73 -13.13 -4.74
C MET A 27 -1.93 -12.36 -5.80
N GLU A 28 -0.72 -12.83 -6.16
CA GLU A 28 0.17 -12.16 -7.11
C GLU A 28 -0.56 -11.79 -8.41
N GLY A 29 -0.36 -10.56 -8.89
CA GLY A 29 -1.06 -10.00 -10.04
C GLY A 29 -2.46 -9.43 -9.75
N ASN A 30 -3.08 -9.73 -8.61
CA ASN A 30 -4.36 -9.14 -8.22
C ASN A 30 -4.15 -7.78 -7.52
N LEU A 31 -4.02 -6.72 -8.34
CA LEU A 31 -3.79 -5.36 -7.86
C LEU A 31 -4.94 -4.81 -7.00
N VAL A 32 -6.18 -5.23 -7.25
CA VAL A 32 -7.35 -4.80 -6.46
C VAL A 32 -7.27 -5.36 -5.03
N ALA A 33 -6.97 -6.66 -4.90
CA ALA A 33 -6.75 -7.27 -3.60
C ALA A 33 -5.52 -6.66 -2.90
N GLY A 34 -4.43 -6.46 -3.64
CA GLY A 34 -3.23 -5.80 -3.15
C GLY A 34 -3.49 -4.40 -2.59
N ALA A 35 -4.32 -3.60 -3.26
CA ALA A 35 -4.69 -2.26 -2.81
C ALA A 35 -5.46 -2.30 -1.47
N ASN A 36 -6.42 -3.20 -1.35
CA ASN A 36 -7.18 -3.38 -0.11
C ASN A 36 -6.28 -3.85 1.05
N LEU A 37 -5.39 -4.83 0.78
CA LEU A 37 -4.45 -5.38 1.76
C LEU A 37 -3.45 -4.32 2.24
N ALA A 38 -2.81 -3.60 1.31
CA ALA A 38 -1.83 -2.57 1.63
C ALA A 38 -2.45 -1.41 2.43
N GLY A 39 -3.66 -0.98 2.03
CA GLY A 39 -4.39 0.06 2.75
C GLY A 39 -4.79 -0.36 4.16
N PHE A 40 -5.33 -1.58 4.30
CA PHE A 40 -5.72 -2.13 5.60
C PHE A 40 -4.53 -2.30 6.54
N LYS A 41 -3.43 -2.92 6.07
CA LYS A 41 -2.22 -3.19 6.88
C LYS A 41 -1.66 -1.90 7.48
N LYS A 42 -1.56 -0.84 6.69
CA LYS A 42 -1.05 0.46 7.16
C LYS A 42 -1.90 1.05 8.29
N VAL A 43 -3.22 0.98 8.18
CA VAL A 43 -4.14 1.51 9.20
C VAL A 43 -4.15 0.62 10.43
N SER A 44 -4.21 -0.70 10.25
CA SER A 44 -4.26 -1.65 11.37
C SER A 44 -2.98 -1.63 12.21
N GLU A 45 -1.81 -1.54 11.58
CA GLU A 45 -0.52 -1.36 12.28
C GLU A 45 -0.52 -0.08 13.12
N ALA A 46 -1.02 1.03 12.56
CA ALA A 46 -1.12 2.29 13.29
C ALA A 46 -2.11 2.21 14.46
N MET A 47 -3.26 1.56 14.26
CA MET A 47 -4.26 1.35 15.32
C MET A 47 -3.70 0.49 16.46
N ILE A 48 -3.00 -0.62 16.14
CA ILE A 48 -2.37 -1.49 17.15
C ILE A 48 -1.30 -0.72 17.92
N ALA A 49 -0.48 0.09 17.23
CA ALA A 49 0.58 0.87 17.86
C ALA A 49 0.04 1.97 18.80
N GLN A 50 -1.10 2.57 18.46
CA GLN A 50 -1.77 3.57 19.31
C GLN A 50 -2.54 2.95 20.49
N GLY A 51 -2.83 1.64 20.43
CA GLY A 51 -3.57 0.94 21.47
C GLY A 51 -5.08 1.24 21.43
N VAL A 52 -5.80 0.76 22.44
CA VAL A 52 -7.22 1.12 22.64
C VAL A 52 -7.24 2.46 23.36
N VAL A 53 -7.64 3.51 22.64
CA VAL A 53 -7.74 4.89 23.13
C VAL A 53 -9.20 5.28 23.27
#